data_AF-A0A7I8J1Y8-F1
#
_entry.id   AF-A0A7I8J1Y8-F1
#
_cell.length_a   1.000
_cell.length_b   1.000
_cell.length_c   1.000
_cell.angle_alpha   90.00
_cell.angle_beta   90.00
_cell.angle_gamma   90.00
#
_symmetry.space_group_name_H-M   'P 1'
#
loop_
_entity.id
_entity.type
_entity.pdbx_description
1 polymer ?
#
loop_
_entity_poly.entity_id
_entity_poly.type
_entity_poly.pdbx_seq_one_letter_code
_entity_poly.pdbx_strand_id
1 'polypeptide(L)'
;MASGTAVGSPISSRKVVIHLRATGDAPILKQNKFKVAGSDKFVKIIEFLRGQLHRDTLFVYVNSAFSPNPDEFVIDLYNNFGFDGKLVVNYACSMAWG
;
A
#
# COMPACT_ATOMS: atom_id res chain seq x y z
N MET A 1 38.89 -10.18 -13.46
CA MET A 1 38.09 -10.62 -12.30
C MET A 1 36.88 -9.71 -12.19
N ALA A 2 35.69 -10.31 -12.07
CA ALA A 2 34.39 -9.65 -12.13
C ALA A 2 34.07 -8.83 -10.87
N SER A 3 33.26 -7.78 -11.05
CA SER A 3 32.13 -7.30 -10.21
C SER A 3 31.92 -5.83 -10.59
N GLY A 4 30.92 -5.40 -11.38
CA GLY A 4 29.52 -5.80 -11.34
C GLY A 4 28.74 -4.87 -10.40
N THR A 5 28.84 -3.55 -10.57
CA THR A 5 27.96 -2.58 -9.90
C THR A 5 26.56 -2.75 -10.47
N ALA A 6 25.67 -3.41 -9.72
CA ALA A 6 24.25 -3.43 -10.02
C ALA A 6 23.69 -2.01 -9.85
N VAL A 7 23.54 -1.29 -10.96
CA VAL A 7 22.75 -0.06 -11.01
C VAL A 7 21.33 -0.44 -10.58
N GLY A 8 20.90 0.06 -9.41
CA GLY A 8 19.56 -0.16 -8.90
C GLY A 8 18.55 0.21 -9.96
N SER A 9 17.65 -0.72 -10.29
CA SER A 9 16.63 -0.50 -11.32
C SER A 9 15.91 0.82 -11.02
N PRO A 10 15.70 1.69 -12.03
CA PRO A 10 15.07 2.99 -11.81
C PRO A 10 13.74 2.79 -11.08
N ILE A 11 13.44 3.65 -10.11
CA ILE A 11 12.27 3.60 -9.21
C ILE A 11 10.96 3.30 -9.98
N SER A 12 10.86 3.79 -11.21
CA SER A 12 9.78 3.54 -12.19
C SER A 12 9.48 2.05 -12.47
N SER A 13 10.48 1.17 -12.38
CA SER A 13 10.34 -0.26 -12.74
C SER A 13 10.06 -1.18 -11.56
N ARG A 14 10.28 -0.73 -10.31
CA ARG A 14 10.16 -1.58 -9.12
C ARG A 14 8.70 -1.67 -8.69
N LYS A 15 8.10 -2.86 -8.76
CA LYS A 15 6.75 -3.10 -8.25
C LYS A 15 6.77 -3.46 -6.77
N VAL A 16 5.84 -2.89 -6.02
CA VAL A 16 5.60 -3.18 -4.60
C VAL A 16 4.41 -4.11 -4.48
N VAL A 17 4.52 -5.12 -3.62
CA VAL A 17 3.40 -6.01 -3.28
C VAL A 17 2.58 -5.35 -2.17
N ILE A 18 1.30 -5.09 -2.43
CA ILE A 18 0.34 -4.59 -1.43
C ILE A 18 -0.47 -5.76 -0.90
N HIS A 19 -0.62 -5.83 0.42
CA HIS A 19 -1.50 -6.78 1.09
C HIS A 19 -2.55 -6.02 1.92
N LEU A 20 -3.78 -6.05 1.44
CA LEU A 20 -4.93 -5.38 2.02
C LEU A 20 -5.52 -6.21 3.16
N ARG A 21 -5.89 -5.55 4.26
CA ARG A 21 -6.59 -6.17 5.39
C ARG A 21 -7.80 -5.35 5.80
N ALA A 22 -8.98 -5.99 5.76
CA ALA A 22 -10.16 -5.42 6.40
C ALA A 22 -9.95 -5.33 7.91
N THR A 23 -10.41 -4.25 8.51
CA THR A 23 -10.41 -4.01 9.95
C THR A 23 -11.84 -3.67 10.41
N GLY A 24 -12.22 -4.17 11.59
CA GLY A 24 -13.54 -3.94 12.15
C GLY A 24 -14.64 -4.60 11.30
N ASP A 25 -15.64 -3.81 10.95
CA ASP A 25 -16.81 -4.22 10.17
C ASP A 25 -16.63 -4.01 8.65
N ALA A 26 -15.42 -3.69 8.18
CA ALA A 26 -15.15 -3.46 6.77
C ALA A 26 -15.31 -4.75 5.93
N PRO A 27 -15.94 -4.70 4.74
CA PRO A 27 -16.08 -5.86 3.88
C PRO A 27 -14.71 -6.42 3.45
N ILE A 28 -14.55 -7.75 3.50
CA ILE A 28 -13.32 -8.42 3.09
C ILE A 28 -13.30 -8.56 1.57
N LEU A 29 -12.24 -8.05 0.93
CA LEU A 29 -12.02 -8.22 -0.50
C LEU A 29 -11.59 -9.66 -0.82
N LYS A 30 -12.16 -10.25 -1.88
CA LYS A 30 -11.77 -11.58 -2.39
C LYS A 30 -10.31 -11.62 -2.85
N GLN A 31 -9.88 -10.58 -3.57
CA GLN A 31 -8.49 -10.40 -3.97
C GLN A 31 -7.88 -9.27 -3.13
N ASN A 32 -7.14 -9.65 -2.11
CA ASN A 32 -6.55 -8.72 -1.14
C ASN A 32 -5.04 -8.51 -1.34
N LYS A 33 -4.44 -9.10 -2.36
CA LYS A 33 -3.01 -8.97 -2.65
C LYS A 33 -2.80 -8.63 -4.12
N PHE A 34 -2.03 -7.58 -4.39
CA PHE A 34 -1.73 -7.15 -5.75
C PHE A 34 -0.36 -6.45 -5.81
N LYS A 35 0.11 -6.16 -7.02
CA LYS A 35 1.35 -5.41 -7.26
C LYS A 35 1.02 -4.04 -7.84
N VAL A 36 1.70 -3.01 -7.35
CA VAL A 36 1.57 -1.62 -7.82
C VAL A 36 2.96 -1.08 -8.18
N ALA A 37 3.04 -0.09 -9.07
CA ALA A 37 4.34 0.52 -9.37
C ALA A 37 4.82 1.30 -8.14
N GLY A 38 6.11 1.23 -7.83
CA GLY A 38 6.69 1.96 -6.70
C GLY A 38 6.59 3.48 -6.86
N SER A 39 6.54 3.96 -8.12
CA SER A 39 6.33 5.36 -8.48
C SER A 39 4.86 5.81 -8.41
N ASP A 40 3.90 4.89 -8.19
CA ASP A 40 2.53 5.31 -7.93
C ASP A 40 2.44 5.97 -6.54
N LYS A 41 1.52 6.93 -6.42
CA LYS A 41 1.19 7.57 -5.14
C LYS A 41 0.21 6.72 -4.33
N PHE A 42 0.24 6.87 -3.01
CA PHE A 42 -0.63 6.13 -2.11
C PHE A 42 -2.13 6.38 -2.37
N VAL A 43 -2.51 7.57 -2.84
CA VAL A 43 -3.89 7.90 -3.25
C VAL A 43 -4.51 6.86 -4.19
N LYS A 44 -3.70 6.26 -5.08
CA LYS A 44 -4.17 5.21 -6.00
C LYS A 44 -4.70 3.97 -5.29
N ILE A 45 -4.11 3.61 -4.14
CA ILE A 45 -4.56 2.49 -3.30
C ILE A 45 -5.87 2.87 -2.60
N ILE A 46 -5.99 4.11 -2.12
CA ILE A 46 -7.22 4.63 -1.50
C ILE A 46 -8.38 4.60 -2.51
N GLU A 47 -8.18 5.14 -3.71
CA GLU A 47 -9.19 5.14 -4.79
C GLU A 47 -9.58 3.74 -5.22
N PHE A 48 -8.60 2.82 -5.34
CA PHE A 48 -8.87 1.42 -5.62
C PHE A 48 -9.80 0.81 -4.56
N LEU A 49 -9.50 0.99 -3.27
CA LEU A 49 -10.32 0.47 -2.18
C LEU A 49 -11.73 1.08 -2.19
N ARG A 50 -11.85 2.40 -2.39
CA ARG A 50 -13.15 3.09 -2.50
C ARG A 50 -13.99 2.54 -3.64
N GLY A 51 -13.39 2.32 -4.81
CA GLY A 51 -14.06 1.73 -5.96
C GLY A 51 -14.48 0.29 -5.75
N GLN A 52 -13.63 -0.54 -5.13
CA GLN A 52 -13.95 -1.95 -4.84
C GLN A 52 -15.03 -2.12 -3.77
N LEU A 53 -15.10 -1.19 -2.81
CA LEU A 53 -16.02 -1.25 -1.68
C LEU A 53 -17.28 -0.40 -1.87
N HIS A 54 -17.37 0.36 -2.97
CA HIS A 54 -18.43 1.33 -3.25
C HIS A 54 -18.65 2.31 -2.09
N ARG A 55 -17.55 2.89 -1.57
CA ARG A 55 -17.57 3.81 -0.44
C ARG A 55 -16.72 5.04 -0.68
N ASP A 56 -17.29 6.21 -0.44
CA ASP A 56 -16.56 7.49 -0.54
C ASP A 56 -15.71 7.76 0.70
N THR A 57 -16.20 7.38 1.87
CA THR A 57 -15.46 7.51 3.14
C THR A 57 -14.86 6.16 3.53
N LEU A 58 -13.53 6.12 3.61
CA LEU A 58 -12.77 4.95 4.03
C LEU A 58 -11.52 5.43 4.76
N PHE A 59 -11.21 4.81 5.90
CA PHE A 59 -9.97 5.04 6.63
C PHE A 59 -8.94 4.00 6.18
N VAL A 60 -7.74 4.43 5.81
CA VAL A 60 -6.69 3.57 5.25
C VAL A 60 -5.39 3.80 6.02
N TYR A 61 -4.75 2.71 6.45
CA TYR A 61 -3.62 2.74 7.37
C TYR A 61 -2.48 1.86 6.90
N VAL A 62 -1.25 2.24 7.25
CA VAL A 62 -0.05 1.40 7.12
C VAL A 62 0.34 0.88 8.50
N ASN A 63 0.76 -0.40 8.57
CA ASN A 63 1.23 -1.08 9.79
C ASN A 63 0.30 -0.96 11.02
N SER A 64 -1.00 -0.80 10.80
CA SER A 64 -2.01 -0.72 11.86
C SER A 64 -1.71 0.41 12.85
N ALA A 65 -1.19 1.54 12.34
CA ALA A 65 -0.74 2.64 13.18
C ALA A 65 -1.21 4.00 12.66
N PHE A 66 -0.85 4.36 11.42
CA PHE A 66 -1.08 5.72 10.91
C PHE A 66 -1.64 5.72 9.49
N SER A 67 -2.29 6.82 9.12
CA SER A 67 -2.72 7.10 7.74
C SER A 67 -1.62 7.91 7.03
N PRO A 68 -0.94 7.36 6.02
CA PRO A 68 0.11 8.10 5.30
C PRO A 68 -0.48 9.26 4.48
N ASN A 69 0.36 10.21 4.07
CA ASN A 69 -0.07 11.26 3.16
C ASN A 69 -0.40 10.65 1.77
N PRO A 70 -1.57 10.94 1.17
CA PRO A 70 -1.95 10.39 -0.14
C PRO A 70 -0.95 10.65 -1.26
N ASP A 71 -0.13 11.70 -1.15
CA ASP A 71 0.89 12.06 -2.13
C ASP A 71 2.23 11.31 -1.98
N GLU A 72 2.42 10.52 -0.92
CA GLU A 72 3.62 9.71 -0.75
C GLU A 72 3.73 8.61 -1.82
N PHE A 73 4.95 8.37 -2.29
CA PHE A 73 5.22 7.26 -3.19
C PHE A 73 5.11 5.94 -2.44
N VAL A 74 4.51 4.94 -3.10
CA VAL A 74 4.36 3.60 -2.51
C VAL A 74 5.72 2.96 -2.22
N ILE A 75 6.75 3.23 -3.01
CA ILE A 75 8.10 2.70 -2.75
C ILE A 75 8.69 3.22 -1.44
N ASP A 76 8.43 4.48 -1.09
CA ASP A 76 8.97 5.08 0.14
C ASP A 76 8.28 4.49 1.36
N LEU A 77 6.95 4.34 1.30
CA LEU A 77 6.17 3.62 2.31
C LEU A 77 6.65 2.18 2.47
N TYR A 78 6.92 1.47 1.38
CA TYR A 78 7.43 0.11 1.43
C TYR A 78 8.84 0.03 2.03
N ASN A 79 9.75 0.93 1.66
CA ASN A 79 11.11 0.92 2.19
C ASN A 79 11.15 1.19 3.70
N ASN A 80 10.25 2.05 4.20
CA ASN A 80 10.19 2.42 5.61
C ASN A 80 9.38 1.45 6.47
N PHE A 81 8.30 0.87 5.92
CA PHE A 81 7.29 0.14 6.69
C PHE A 81 6.98 -1.26 6.17
N GLY A 82 7.53 -1.65 5.02
CA GLY A 82 7.34 -2.96 4.43
C GLY A 82 7.95 -4.08 5.28
N PHE A 83 7.27 -5.22 5.32
CA PHE A 83 7.71 -6.41 6.06
C PHE A 83 7.35 -7.66 5.26
N ASP A 84 8.20 -8.69 5.26
CA ASP A 84 7.94 -9.95 4.56
C ASP A 84 7.60 -9.75 3.07
N GLY A 85 8.37 -8.89 2.40
CA GLY A 85 8.26 -8.63 0.97
C GLY A 85 6.97 -7.92 0.51
N LYS A 86 6.20 -7.32 1.44
CA LYS A 86 4.94 -6.62 1.15
C LYS A 86 4.75 -5.39 2.03
N LEU A 87 3.94 -4.45 1.56
CA LEU A 87 3.37 -3.37 2.37
C LEU A 87 1.97 -3.80 2.82
N VAL A 88 1.74 -3.85 4.12
CA VAL A 88 0.42 -4.15 4.68
C VAL A 88 -0.38 -2.86 4.79
N VAL A 89 -1.56 -2.85 4.18
CA VAL A 89 -2.48 -1.71 4.20
C VAL A 89 -3.80 -2.18 4.81
N ASN A 90 -4.16 -1.60 5.96
CA ASN A 90 -5.43 -1.88 6.61
C ASN A 90 -6.48 -0.86 6.16
N TYR A 91 -7.74 -1.27 6.06
CA TYR A 91 -8.85 -0.38 5.75
C TYR A 91 -10.04 -0.61 6.68
N ALA A 92 -10.75 0.47 7.01
CA ALA A 92 -11.85 0.47 7.98
C ALA A 92 -12.97 1.46 7.59
N CYS A 93 -14.20 1.18 8.04
CA CYS A 93 -15.37 2.07 7.85
C CYS A 93 -15.38 3.23 8.86
N SER A 94 -14.80 3.00 10.03
CA SER A 94 -14.62 3.97 11.10
C SER A 94 -13.14 4.13 11.41
N MET A 95 -12.78 5.23 12.08
CA MET A 95 -11.42 5.43 12.56
C MET A 95 -11.01 4.27 13.48
N ALA A 96 -9.91 3.60 13.14
CA ALA A 96 -9.42 2.42 13.87
C ALA A 96 -8.08 2.68 14.56
N TRP A 97 -7.26 3.55 13.97
CA TRP A 97 -5.97 4.00 14.49
C TRP A 97 -5.80 5.50 14.24
N GLY A 98 -4.82 6.10 14.93
CA GLY A 98 -4.46 7.52 14.89
C GLY A 98 -3.14 7.75 15.58
#